data_AF-A0A352BQS7-F1
#
_entry.id   AF-A0A352BQS7-F1
#
_cell.length_a   1.000
_cell.length_b   1.000
_cell.length_c   1.000
_cell.angle_alpha   90.00
_cell.angle_beta   90.00
_cell.angle_gamma   90.00
#
_symmetry.space_group_name_H-M   'P 1'
#
loop_
_entity.id
_entity.type
_entity.pdbx_description
1 polymer ?
#
loop_
_entity_poly.entity_id
_entity_poly.type
_entity_poly.pdbx_seq_one_letter_code
_entity_poly.pdbx_strand_id
1 'polypeptide(L)'
;MLHFFINTGIKDNAYYWNELIKCLKVYTKLKKVCPTLDSLNIGGGFPIKNSLAFDYDYDYMVDEIINQINIACMTEGVPVPHIFTEFGSFTVGESGGAIYQILHQKQQNDREKWNMINSSFITTLPDTWAINKRFIMLAVNRWYDEYERVLLGGLTCDSDDY
;
A
#
# COMPACT_ATOMS: atom_id res chain seq x y z
N MET A 1 -24.79 -2.79 8.08
CA MET A 1 -23.42 -3.16 7.64
C MET A 1 -22.51 -3.24 8.85
N LEU A 2 -21.62 -4.24 8.90
CA LEU A 2 -20.51 -4.32 9.86
C LEU A 2 -19.22 -3.97 9.11
N HIS A 3 -18.41 -3.10 9.68
CA HIS A 3 -17.11 -2.71 9.12
C HIS A 3 -15.98 -3.12 10.06
N PHE A 4 -14.87 -3.60 9.49
CA PHE A 4 -13.61 -3.79 10.20
C PHE A 4 -12.43 -3.40 9.31
N PHE A 5 -11.32 -3.05 9.95
CA PHE A 5 -10.08 -2.68 9.28
C PHE A 5 -8.90 -3.36 9.97
N ILE A 6 -8.08 -4.07 9.20
CA ILE A 6 -6.85 -4.72 9.68
C ILE A 6 -5.68 -3.82 9.31
N ASN A 7 -5.08 -3.17 10.31
CA ASN A 7 -4.07 -2.13 10.14
C ASN A 7 -2.75 -2.61 9.48
N THR A 8 -2.45 -3.91 9.51
CA THR A 8 -1.25 -4.48 8.88
C THR A 8 -1.38 -4.64 7.36
N GLY A 9 -2.59 -4.43 6.82
CA GLY A 9 -2.93 -4.64 5.42
C GLY A 9 -3.30 -6.10 5.12
N ILE A 10 -3.75 -6.32 3.89
CA ILE A 10 -4.19 -7.62 3.37
C ILE A 10 -2.95 -8.34 2.85
N LYS A 11 -2.44 -9.29 3.63
CA LYS A 11 -1.24 -10.07 3.31
C LYS A 11 -1.48 -11.53 3.65
N ASP A 12 -0.92 -12.43 2.86
CA ASP A 12 -0.95 -13.85 3.19
C ASP A 12 -0.02 -14.14 4.38
N ASN A 13 -0.55 -14.00 5.58
CA ASN A 13 0.14 -14.36 6.80
C ASN A 13 -0.84 -14.72 7.91
N ALA A 14 -0.34 -15.44 8.91
CA ALA A 14 -1.15 -15.90 10.03
C ALA A 14 -1.83 -14.76 10.80
N TYR A 15 -1.24 -13.57 10.86
CA TYR A 15 -1.83 -12.44 11.56
C TYR A 15 -3.11 -11.96 10.86
N TYR A 16 -3.05 -11.71 9.56
CA TYR A 16 -4.20 -11.28 8.76
C TYR A 16 -5.35 -12.30 8.87
N TRP A 17 -5.05 -13.58 8.67
CA TRP A 17 -6.05 -14.64 8.74
C TRP A 17 -6.68 -14.77 10.13
N ASN A 18 -5.89 -14.65 11.20
CA ASN A 18 -6.41 -14.66 12.56
C ASN A 18 -7.35 -13.49 12.85
N GLU A 19 -7.02 -12.28 12.39
CA GLU A 19 -7.88 -11.11 12.58
C GLU A 19 -9.17 -11.23 11.74
N LEU A 20 -9.07 -11.68 10.48
CA LEU A 20 -10.25 -11.94 9.64
C LEU A 20 -11.21 -12.93 10.32
N ILE A 21 -10.70 -14.06 10.83
CA ILE A 21 -11.53 -15.06 11.53
C ILE A 21 -12.22 -14.47 12.77
N LYS A 22 -11.55 -13.60 13.54
CA LYS A 22 -12.17 -12.91 14.68
C LYS A 22 -13.31 -12.01 14.21
N CYS A 23 -13.11 -11.25 13.14
CA CYS A 23 -14.14 -10.41 12.55
C CYS A 23 -15.35 -11.22 12.06
N LEU A 24 -15.12 -12.36 11.39
CA LEU A 24 -16.20 -13.24 10.92
C LEU A 24 -17.01 -13.85 12.07
N LYS A 25 -16.36 -14.20 13.18
CA LYS A 25 -17.07 -14.66 14.40
C LYS A 25 -17.98 -13.58 14.98
N VAL A 26 -17.55 -12.30 14.95
CA VAL A 26 -18.39 -11.19 15.38
C VAL A 26 -19.55 -10.97 14.40
N TYR A 27 -19.27 -10.97 13.09
CA TYR A 27 -20.27 -10.81 12.04
C TYR A 27 -21.39 -11.85 12.16
N THR A 28 -21.05 -13.13 12.21
CA THR A 28 -22.00 -14.25 12.25
C THR A 28 -22.86 -14.21 13.51
N LYS A 29 -22.27 -13.93 14.68
CA LYS A 29 -23.02 -13.73 15.94
C LYS A 29 -24.00 -12.56 15.85
N LEU A 30 -23.57 -11.42 15.28
CA LEU A 30 -24.43 -10.26 15.08
C LEU A 30 -25.56 -10.54 14.09
N LYS A 31 -25.29 -11.26 13.00
CA LYS A 31 -26.30 -11.64 12.01
C LYS A 31 -27.45 -12.46 12.61
N LYS A 32 -27.15 -13.34 13.57
CA LYS A 32 -28.16 -14.15 14.28
C LYS A 32 -29.14 -13.31 15.11
N VAL A 33 -28.70 -12.18 15.65
CA VAL A 33 -29.52 -11.30 16.50
C VAL A 33 -30.06 -10.07 15.76
N CYS A 34 -29.44 -9.71 14.63
CA CYS A 34 -29.81 -8.57 13.80
C CYS A 34 -30.02 -9.04 12.35
N PRO A 35 -31.25 -9.49 12.00
CA PRO A 35 -31.54 -10.03 10.67
C PRO A 35 -31.29 -9.04 9.51
N THR A 36 -31.41 -7.74 9.78
CA THR A 36 -31.17 -6.65 8.82
C THR A 36 -29.69 -6.37 8.55
N LEU A 37 -28.77 -6.98 9.30
CA LEU A 37 -27.34 -6.93 8.96
C LEU A 37 -27.10 -7.79 7.72
N ASP A 38 -26.92 -7.20 6.55
CA ASP A 38 -26.76 -7.92 5.28
C ASP A 38 -25.39 -7.72 4.61
N SER A 39 -24.56 -6.84 5.17
CA SER A 39 -23.34 -6.36 4.51
C SER A 39 -22.15 -6.41 5.44
N LEU A 40 -21.00 -6.81 4.90
CA LEU A 40 -19.69 -6.86 5.55
C LEU A 40 -18.70 -6.01 4.76
N ASN A 41 -18.11 -5.01 5.40
CA ASN A 41 -17.04 -4.19 4.85
C ASN A 41 -15.70 -4.63 5.46
N ILE A 42 -14.77 -5.08 4.61
CA ILE A 42 -13.46 -5.60 5.03
C ILE A 42 -12.38 -4.51 5.10
N GLY A 43 -12.76 -3.25 4.87
CA GLY A 43 -11.89 -2.09 4.94
C GLY A 43 -10.88 -2.03 3.81
N GLY A 44 -9.81 -1.26 4.06
CA GLY A 44 -8.69 -1.09 3.15
C GLY A 44 -7.57 -2.12 3.33
N GLY A 45 -6.37 -1.78 2.85
CA GLY A 45 -5.17 -2.55 3.10
C GLY A 45 -4.73 -3.47 1.95
N PHE A 46 -5.44 -3.46 0.82
CA PHE A 46 -4.97 -4.14 -0.39
C PHE A 46 -3.67 -3.49 -0.90
N PRO A 47 -2.60 -4.27 -1.13
CA PRO A 47 -1.26 -3.72 -1.30
C PRO A 47 -1.02 -3.15 -2.70
N ILE A 48 -0.04 -2.24 -2.79
CA ILE A 48 0.46 -1.65 -4.04
C ILE A 48 1.94 -1.92 -4.24
N LYS A 49 2.38 -1.78 -5.48
CA LYS A 49 3.77 -1.95 -5.88
C LYS A 49 4.65 -0.79 -5.38
N ASN A 50 5.25 -0.99 -4.20
CA ASN A 50 6.20 -0.04 -3.62
C ASN A 50 7.68 -0.36 -3.96
N SER A 51 7.94 -1.47 -4.63
CA SER A 51 9.29 -1.87 -5.06
C SER A 51 9.25 -2.63 -6.39
N LEU A 52 10.39 -2.69 -7.09
CA LEU A 52 10.49 -3.46 -8.33
C LEU A 52 10.35 -4.98 -8.12
N ALA A 53 10.72 -5.46 -6.92
CA ALA A 53 10.61 -6.85 -6.51
C ALA A 53 9.27 -7.18 -5.81
N PHE A 54 8.27 -6.30 -5.92
CA PHE A 54 6.95 -6.55 -5.39
C PHE A 54 6.31 -7.74 -6.10
N ASP A 55 5.90 -8.72 -5.32
CA ASP A 55 5.21 -9.92 -5.76
C ASP A 55 4.03 -10.17 -4.82
N TYR A 56 2.84 -10.29 -5.39
CA TYR A 56 1.59 -10.46 -4.66
C TYR A 56 0.54 -11.09 -5.58
N ASP A 57 0.00 -12.23 -5.15
CA ASP A 57 -1.07 -12.92 -5.86
C ASP A 57 -2.42 -12.34 -5.44
N TYR A 58 -2.91 -11.38 -6.22
CA TYR A 58 -4.17 -10.70 -5.95
C TYR A 58 -5.37 -11.63 -6.06
N ASP A 59 -5.39 -12.50 -7.08
CA ASP A 59 -6.52 -13.39 -7.36
C ASP A 59 -6.64 -14.43 -6.25
N TYR A 60 -5.54 -15.09 -5.89
CA TYR A 60 -5.51 -16.02 -4.76
C TYR A 60 -5.99 -15.38 -3.45
N MET A 61 -5.51 -14.17 -3.14
CA MET A 61 -5.89 -13.50 -1.90
C MET A 61 -7.38 -13.15 -1.86
N VAL A 62 -7.94 -12.69 -2.98
CA VAL A 62 -9.39 -12.41 -3.07
C VAL A 62 -10.19 -13.70 -2.92
N ASP A 63 -9.82 -14.75 -3.65
CA ASP A 63 -10.52 -16.04 -3.62
C ASP A 63 -10.52 -16.63 -2.21
N GLU A 64 -9.37 -16.59 -1.51
CA GLU A 64 -9.26 -17.14 -0.17
C GLU A 64 -10.05 -16.32 0.87
N ILE A 65 -10.08 -14.99 0.77
CA ILE A 65 -10.92 -14.14 1.64
C ILE A 65 -12.40 -14.49 1.46
N ILE A 66 -12.86 -14.60 0.21
CA ILE A 66 -14.25 -14.95 -0.11
C ILE A 66 -14.58 -16.37 0.37
N ASN A 67 -13.67 -17.33 0.19
CA ASN A 67 -13.81 -18.70 0.68
C ASN A 67 -13.96 -18.75 2.21
N GLN A 68 -13.12 -18.03 2.96
CA GLN A 68 -13.22 -17.97 4.42
C GLN A 68 -14.54 -17.36 4.91
N ILE A 69 -15.03 -16.31 4.22
CA ILE A 69 -16.35 -15.73 4.51
C ILE A 69 -17.46 -16.76 4.29
N ASN A 70 -17.42 -17.49 3.16
CA ASN A 70 -18.39 -18.53 2.85
C ASN A 70 -18.39 -19.65 3.90
N ILE A 71 -17.21 -20.19 4.23
CA ILE A 71 -17.05 -21.25 5.24
C ILE A 71 -17.62 -20.80 6.60
N ALA A 72 -17.29 -19.58 7.04
CA ALA A 72 -17.77 -19.06 8.31
C ALA A 72 -19.30 -18.91 8.34
N CYS A 73 -19.90 -18.40 7.26
CA CYS A 73 -21.35 -18.23 7.16
C CYS A 73 -22.08 -19.58 7.09
N MET A 74 -21.56 -20.53 6.31
CA MET A 74 -22.10 -21.90 6.22
C MET A 74 -22.04 -22.63 7.55
N THR A 75 -20.90 -22.56 8.24
CA THR A 75 -20.71 -23.21 9.55
C THR A 75 -21.68 -22.66 10.60
N GLU A 76 -21.92 -21.35 10.58
CA GLU A 76 -22.80 -20.70 11.54
C GLU A 76 -24.28 -20.70 11.12
N GLY A 77 -24.60 -21.19 9.92
CA GLY A 77 -25.96 -21.25 9.38
C GLY A 77 -26.58 -19.88 9.11
N VAL A 78 -25.76 -18.90 8.69
CA VAL A 78 -26.23 -17.54 8.37
C VAL A 78 -26.06 -17.23 6.87
N PRO A 79 -26.90 -16.35 6.28
CA PRO A 79 -26.71 -15.92 4.90
C PRO A 79 -25.37 -15.21 4.69
N VAL A 80 -24.74 -15.43 3.53
CA VAL A 80 -23.52 -14.76 3.10
C VAL A 80 -23.81 -13.26 2.87
N PRO A 81 -22.98 -12.33 3.39
CA PRO A 81 -23.20 -10.89 3.21
C PRO A 81 -22.89 -10.37 1.80
N HIS A 82 -23.41 -9.19 1.49
CA HIS A 82 -22.81 -8.30 0.50
C HIS A 82 -21.43 -7.81 0.97
N ILE A 83 -20.43 -7.86 0.09
CA ILE A 83 -19.06 -7.49 0.41
C ILE A 83 -18.76 -6.06 -0.05
N PHE A 84 -18.14 -5.29 0.83
CA PHE A 84 -17.65 -3.94 0.58
C PHE A 84 -16.15 -3.87 0.88
N THR A 85 -15.44 -3.06 0.12
CA THR A 85 -13.99 -2.86 0.23
C THR A 85 -13.65 -1.37 0.17
N GLU A 86 -12.60 -0.95 0.88
CA GLU A 86 -12.13 0.44 0.91
C GLU A 86 -10.69 0.54 0.38
N PHE A 87 -10.45 -0.05 -0.79
CA PHE A 87 -9.12 -0.22 -1.38
C PHE A 87 -8.57 1.07 -2.02
N GLY A 88 -8.49 2.15 -1.23
CA GLY A 88 -8.08 3.48 -1.68
C GLY A 88 -6.71 3.49 -2.34
N SER A 89 -5.65 3.17 -1.58
CA SER A 89 -4.27 3.15 -2.10
C SER A 89 -4.11 2.25 -3.31
N PHE A 90 -4.76 1.08 -3.32
CA PHE A 90 -4.74 0.18 -4.47
C PHE A 90 -5.33 0.79 -5.73
N THR A 91 -6.44 1.51 -5.60
CA THR A 91 -7.14 2.10 -6.75
C THR A 91 -6.32 3.22 -7.41
N VAL A 92 -5.66 4.07 -6.61
CA VAL A 92 -5.00 5.28 -7.12
C VAL A 92 -3.48 5.27 -7.07
N GLY A 93 -2.87 4.28 -6.40
CA GLY A 93 -1.44 4.29 -6.07
C GLY A 93 -0.50 4.37 -7.27
N GLU A 94 -0.92 3.84 -8.42
CA GLU A 94 -0.13 3.86 -9.68
C GLU A 94 -0.67 4.86 -10.70
N SER A 95 -1.68 5.66 -10.36
CA SER A 95 -2.34 6.58 -11.29
C SER A 95 -1.56 7.89 -11.54
N GLY A 96 -0.48 8.12 -10.81
CA GLY A 96 0.30 9.35 -10.88
C GLY A 96 1.77 9.14 -10.57
N GLY A 97 2.59 10.12 -10.93
CA GLY A 97 4.01 10.15 -10.66
C GLY A 97 4.56 11.56 -10.79
N ALA A 98 5.73 11.79 -10.18
CA ALA A 98 6.46 13.05 -10.29
C ALA A 98 7.65 12.87 -11.24
N ILE A 99 7.84 13.81 -12.15
CA ILE A 99 9.02 13.87 -13.02
C ILE A 99 9.88 15.04 -12.56
N TYR A 100 11.14 14.74 -12.30
CA TYR A 100 12.13 15.74 -11.89
C TYR A 100 13.22 15.87 -12.94
N GLN A 101 13.72 17.08 -13.11
CA GLN A 101 14.94 17.36 -13.86
C GLN A 101 16.12 17.46 -12.90
N ILE A 102 17.23 16.81 -13.22
CA ILE A 102 18.50 17.03 -12.54
C ILE A 102 19.09 18.34 -13.03
N LEU A 103 19.25 19.32 -12.12
CA LEU A 103 19.79 20.64 -12.44
C LEU A 103 21.33 20.65 -12.37
N HIS A 104 21.88 19.92 -11.40
CA HIS A 104 23.31 19.87 -11.16
C HIS A 104 23.68 18.60 -10.39
N GLN A 105 24.90 18.11 -10.60
CA GLN A 105 25.50 17.04 -9.79
C GLN A 105 26.67 17.61 -8.99
N LYS A 106 26.60 17.53 -7.67
CA LYS A 106 27.66 17.95 -6.76
C LYS A 106 28.40 16.72 -6.24
N GLN A 107 29.72 16.72 -6.33
CA GLN A 107 30.55 15.76 -5.61
C GLN A 107 30.77 16.27 -4.18
N GLN A 108 30.21 15.59 -3.19
CA GLN A 108 30.33 15.99 -1.78
C GLN A 108 31.64 15.47 -1.18
N ASN A 109 32.04 14.25 -1.55
CA ASN A 109 33.30 13.62 -1.19
C ASN A 109 33.65 12.52 -2.21
N ASP A 110 34.66 11.71 -1.93
CA ASP A 110 35.12 10.63 -2.83
C ASP A 110 34.09 9.51 -3.04
N ARG A 111 33.06 9.42 -2.18
CA ARG A 111 32.06 8.33 -2.18
C ARG A 111 30.64 8.80 -2.48
N GLU A 112 30.36 10.10 -2.35
CA GLU A 112 29.01 10.64 -2.43
C GLU A 112 28.89 11.71 -3.51
N LYS A 113 27.97 11.44 -4.43
CA LYS A 113 27.51 12.37 -5.45
C LYS A 113 26.03 12.68 -5.23
N TRP A 114 25.68 13.95 -5.35
CA TRP A 114 24.36 14.48 -5.09
C TRP A 114 23.79 15.09 -6.37
N ASN A 115 22.69 14.54 -6.86
CA ASN A 115 21.91 15.12 -7.94
C ASN A 115 20.84 16.03 -7.35
N MET A 116 20.93 17.33 -7.65
CA MET A 116 19.92 18.29 -7.25
C MET A 116 18.75 18.25 -8.23
N ILE A 117 17.55 17.92 -7.73
CA ILE A 117 16.32 17.93 -8.52
C ILE A 117 15.75 19.35 -8.64
N ASN A 118 14.93 19.64 -9.64
CA ASN A 118 14.26 20.93 -9.79
C ASN A 118 13.00 21.10 -8.92
N SER A 119 12.93 20.41 -7.78
CA SER A 119 11.75 20.36 -6.91
C SER A 119 12.15 20.05 -5.46
N SER A 120 11.19 19.64 -4.64
CA SER A 120 11.37 19.25 -3.24
C SER A 120 10.57 18.00 -2.92
N PHE A 121 11.20 17.03 -2.27
CA PHE A 121 10.53 15.82 -1.77
C PHE A 121 9.55 16.15 -0.64
N ILE A 122 9.84 17.14 0.20
CA ILE A 122 8.93 17.57 1.27
C ILE A 122 7.57 18.02 0.70
N THR A 123 7.58 18.75 -0.42
CA THR A 123 6.33 19.28 -1.02
C THR A 123 5.66 18.32 -1.99
N THR A 124 6.44 17.55 -2.75
CA THR A 124 5.89 16.69 -3.82
C THR A 124 5.74 15.23 -3.43
N LEU A 125 6.49 14.75 -2.43
CA LEU A 125 6.44 13.39 -1.88
C LEU A 125 6.51 13.44 -0.34
N PRO A 126 5.57 14.12 0.34
CA PRO A 126 5.62 14.36 1.79
C PRO A 126 5.73 13.09 2.62
N ASP A 127 5.19 11.95 2.15
CA ASP A 127 5.29 10.67 2.84
C ASP A 127 6.74 10.17 2.98
N THR A 128 7.65 10.54 2.06
CA THR A 128 9.07 10.19 2.16
C THR A 128 9.70 10.87 3.37
N TRP A 129 9.41 12.16 3.56
CA TRP A 129 9.90 12.93 4.69
C TRP A 129 9.18 12.56 6.00
N ALA A 130 7.84 12.50 6.00
CA ALA A 130 7.04 12.37 7.22
C ALA A 130 7.07 10.95 7.83
N ILE A 131 7.08 9.92 6.99
CA ILE A 131 6.94 8.52 7.44
C ILE A 131 7.94 7.55 6.78
N ASN A 132 9.01 8.06 6.16
CA ASN A 132 10.03 7.27 5.49
C ASN A 132 9.46 6.33 4.39
N LYS A 133 8.38 6.74 3.73
CA LYS A 133 7.81 5.95 2.65
C LYS A 133 8.73 5.96 1.43
N ARG A 134 8.96 4.76 0.89
CA ARG A 134 9.77 4.58 -0.31
C ARG A 134 8.88 4.58 -1.54
N PHE A 135 9.33 5.29 -2.57
CA PHE A 135 8.74 5.29 -3.89
C PHE A 135 9.72 4.67 -4.89
N ILE A 136 9.18 4.05 -5.94
CA ILE A 136 10.00 3.58 -7.05
C ILE A 136 10.49 4.80 -7.81
N MET A 137 11.82 4.96 -7.88
CA MET A 137 12.47 6.03 -8.64
C MET A 137 13.30 5.40 -9.75
N LEU A 138 13.09 5.87 -10.97
CA LEU A 138 13.80 5.41 -12.17
C LEU A 138 14.25 6.61 -12.98
N ALA A 139 15.39 6.47 -13.66
CA ALA A 139 15.79 7.45 -14.66
C ALA A 139 14.80 7.40 -15.85
N VAL A 140 14.37 8.56 -16.33
CA VAL A 140 13.48 8.64 -17.50
C VAL A 140 14.26 8.42 -18.82
N ASN A 141 15.58 8.62 -18.79
CA ASN A 141 16.46 8.52 -19.96
C ASN A 141 17.82 7.89 -19.57
N ARG A 142 18.72 7.73 -20.56
CA ARG A 142 20.12 7.27 -20.37
C ARG A 142 20.27 5.86 -19.77
N TRP A 143 19.37 4.94 -20.12
CA TRP A 143 19.35 3.56 -19.60
C TRP A 143 20.54 2.70 -20.04
N TYR A 144 21.28 3.12 -21.07
CA TYR A 144 22.44 2.41 -21.61
C TYR A 144 23.78 2.99 -21.16
N ASP A 145 23.74 4.05 -20.35
CA ASP A 145 24.93 4.63 -19.77
C ASP A 145 25.39 3.80 -18.56
N GLU A 146 26.64 3.98 -18.14
CA GLU A 146 27.15 3.31 -16.95
C GLU A 146 26.35 3.71 -15.71
N TYR A 147 25.98 2.69 -14.92
CA TYR A 147 25.26 2.92 -13.68
C TYR A 147 26.15 3.62 -12.65
N GLU A 148 25.62 4.69 -12.08
CA GLU A 148 26.27 5.46 -11.03
C GLU A 148 25.40 5.49 -9.77
N ARG A 149 26.02 5.32 -8.60
CA ARG A 149 25.34 5.55 -7.33
C ARG A 149 25.31 7.04 -7.02
N VAL A 150 24.10 7.58 -6.85
CA VAL A 150 23.86 8.98 -6.50
C VAL A 150 22.84 9.10 -5.38
N LEU A 151 22.92 10.18 -4.62
CA LEU A 151 21.88 10.66 -3.72
C LEU A 151 21.08 11.75 -4.44
N LEU A 152 19.79 11.87 -4.14
CA LEU A 152 18.95 12.93 -4.68
C LEU A 152 18.73 13.96 -3.58
N GLY A 153 18.73 15.25 -3.92
CA GLY A 153 18.39 16.32 -2.97
C GLY A 153 17.48 17.35 -3.63
N GLY A 154 16.50 17.84 -2.88
CA GLY A 154 15.62 18.92 -3.30
C GLY A 154 16.28 20.30 -3.25
N LEU A 155 15.55 21.32 -3.69
CA LEU A 155 16.02 22.71 -3.72
C LEU A 155 15.76 23.50 -2.44
N THR A 156 15.10 22.92 -1.45
CA THR A 156 14.87 23.65 -0.20
C THR A 156 16.17 23.81 0.58
N CYS A 157 16.20 24.78 1.49
CA CYS A 157 17.31 24.92 2.45
C CYS A 157 17.23 23.91 3.60
N ASP A 158 16.22 23.03 3.60
CA ASP A 158 16.02 22.03 4.64
C ASP A 158 16.95 20.83 4.38
N SER A 159 17.68 20.41 5.41
CA SER A 159 18.59 19.28 5.32
C SER A 159 17.89 17.93 5.16
N ASP A 160 16.58 17.86 5.44
CA ASP A 160 15.77 16.64 5.35
C ASP A 160 15.10 16.47 3.97
N ASP A 161 15.35 17.37 3.01
CA ASP A 161 14.78 17.31 1.66
C ASP A 161 15.61 16.42 0.72
N TYR A 162 15.73 15.12 1.04
CA TYR A 162 16.49 14.13 0.25
C TYR A 162 15.94 12.69 0.32
#